data_AF-A0A9D1VBA9-F1
#
_entry.id   AF-A0A9D1VBA9-F1
#
_cell.length_a   1.000
_cell.length_b   1.000
_cell.length_c   1.000
_cell.angle_alpha   90.00
_cell.angle_beta   90.00
_cell.angle_gamma   90.00
#
_symmetry.space_group_name_H-M   'P 1'
#
loop_
_entity.id
_entity.type
_entity.pdbx_description
1 polymer ?
#
loop_
_entity_poly.entity_id
_entity_poly.type
_entity_poly.pdbx_seq_one_letter_code
_entity_poly.pdbx_strand_id
1 'polypeptide(L)'
;LRHEVLPALCEALGRDVIPVICRSARLQSECAEALEEALEALPLLDPQGRLYLPFLEGRSPAFRRAVLHRFLKCGAVPQLSEKMVRAVEALLDPQAKAHCLDLPGGLQVRRRHRRLELLPQRGQAGAGAAAGGAA
;
A
#
# COMPACT_ATOMS: atom_id res chain seq x y z
N LEU A 1 -26.00 -8.63 -4.83
CA LEU A 1 -25.37 -7.56 -5.67
C LEU A 1 -25.91 -7.54 -7.11
N ARG A 2 -25.60 -8.54 -7.95
CA ARG A 2 -25.96 -8.51 -9.39
C ARG A 2 -27.46 -8.43 -9.69
N HIS A 3 -28.29 -9.17 -8.95
CA HIS A 3 -29.73 -9.30 -9.23
C HIS A 3 -30.61 -8.30 -8.49
N GLU A 4 -30.08 -7.62 -7.48
CA GLU A 4 -30.87 -6.74 -6.60
C GLU A 4 -30.36 -5.30 -6.62
N VAL A 5 -29.05 -5.10 -6.47
CA VAL A 5 -28.47 -3.77 -6.31
C VAL A 5 -28.27 -3.07 -7.65
N LEU A 6 -27.76 -3.77 -8.67
CA LEU A 6 -27.54 -3.16 -9.99
C LEU A 6 -28.84 -2.76 -10.70
N PRO A 7 -29.90 -3.60 -10.73
CA PRO A 7 -31.17 -3.20 -11.34
C PRO A 7 -31.80 -1.99 -10.63
N ALA A 8 -31.82 -1.98 -9.29
CA ALA A 8 -32.31 -0.86 -8.51
C ALA A 8 -31.53 0.44 -8.78
N LEU A 9 -30.21 0.37 -9.00
CA LEU A 9 -29.39 1.52 -9.37
C LEU A 9 -29.72 2.06 -10.76
N CYS A 10 -29.95 1.16 -11.74
CA CYS A 10 -30.35 1.55 -13.10
C CYS A 10 -31.72 2.22 -13.11
N GLU A 11 -32.68 1.68 -12.35
CA GLU A 11 -34.02 2.27 -12.19
C GLU A 11 -33.94 3.66 -11.53
N ALA A 12 -33.20 3.79 -10.42
CA ALA A 12 -33.08 5.05 -9.69
C ALA A 12 -32.43 6.17 -10.51
N LEU A 13 -31.46 5.84 -11.38
CA LEU A 13 -30.74 6.81 -12.22
C LEU A 13 -31.36 6.97 -13.61
N GLY A 14 -32.39 6.19 -13.96
CA GLY A 14 -33.08 6.24 -15.25
C GLY A 14 -32.21 5.90 -16.46
N ARG A 15 -31.09 5.19 -16.25
CA ARG A 15 -30.14 4.82 -17.31
C ARG A 15 -29.38 3.56 -16.95
N ASP A 16 -28.89 2.83 -17.96
CA ASP A 16 -27.98 1.71 -17.73
C ASP A 16 -26.61 2.23 -17.27
N VAL A 17 -26.28 1.97 -16.00
CA VAL A 17 -25.01 2.38 -15.39
C VAL A 17 -23.89 1.36 -15.58
N ILE A 18 -24.21 0.13 -15.96
CA ILE A 18 -23.23 -0.96 -16.03
C ILE A 18 -22.11 -0.62 -17.02
N PRO A 19 -22.38 -0.14 -18.26
CA PRO A 19 -21.33 0.20 -19.21
C PRO A 19 -20.44 1.34 -18.73
N VAL A 20 -20.99 2.30 -17.98
CA VAL A 20 -20.24 3.43 -17.42
C VAL A 20 -19.29 2.93 -16.34
N ILE A 21 -19.77 2.09 -15.41
CA ILE A 21 -18.96 1.51 -14.35
C ILE A 21 -17.86 0.64 -14.94
N CYS A 22 -18.17 -0.24 -15.90
CA CYS A 22 -17.19 -1.08 -16.56
C CYS A 22 -16.11 -0.25 -17.28
N ARG A 23 -16.52 0.82 -17.97
CA ARG A 23 -15.58 1.75 -18.61
C ARG A 23 -14.67 2.43 -17.58
N SER A 24 -15.23 2.95 -16.49
CA SER A 24 -14.44 3.58 -15.43
C SER A 24 -13.49 2.59 -14.75
N ALA A 25 -13.92 1.36 -14.49
CA ALA A 25 -13.07 0.32 -13.91
C ALA A 25 -11.89 -0.04 -14.84
N ARG A 26 -12.15 -0.10 -16.15
CA ARG A 26 -11.12 -0.34 -17.16
C ARG A 26 -10.11 0.81 -17.22
N LEU A 27 -10.58 2.05 -17.35
CA LEU A 27 -9.72 3.24 -17.35
C LEU A 27 -8.89 3.34 -16.07
N GLN A 28 -9.49 3.05 -14.92
CA GLN A 28 -8.78 3.04 -13.65
C GLN A 28 -7.68 1.97 -13.59
N SER A 29 -7.93 0.79 -14.18
CA SER A 29 -6.92 -0.28 -14.26
C SER A 29 -5.78 0.10 -15.18
N GLU A 30 -6.09 0.63 -16.39
CA GLU A 30 -5.09 1.11 -17.35
C GLU A 30 -4.22 2.24 -16.74
N CYS A 31 -4.82 3.18 -16.00
CA CYS A 31 -4.08 4.21 -15.28
C CYS A 31 -3.19 3.65 -14.16
N ALA A 32 -3.65 2.62 -13.45
CA ALA A 32 -2.87 1.99 -12.38
C ALA A 32 -1.66 1.22 -12.94
N GLU A 33 -1.83 0.53 -14.07
CA GLU A 33 -0.76 -0.15 -14.79
C GLU A 33 0.29 0.84 -15.31
N ALA A 34 -0.15 1.90 -15.99
CA ALA A 34 0.76 2.96 -16.47
C ALA A 34 1.53 3.65 -15.33
N LEU A 35 0.88 3.83 -14.18
CA LEU A 35 1.55 4.37 -12.99
C LEU A 35 2.60 3.40 -12.44
N GLU A 36 2.31 2.09 -12.39
CA GLU A 36 3.26 1.09 -11.93
C GLU A 36 4.50 1.04 -12.85
N GLU A 37 4.29 1.04 -14.17
CA GLU A 37 5.36 1.11 -15.17
C GLU A 37 6.22 2.37 -15.01
N ALA A 38 5.58 3.54 -14.86
CA ALA A 38 6.28 4.80 -14.64
C ALA A 38 7.09 4.80 -13.34
N LEU A 39 6.58 4.18 -12.27
CA LEU A 39 7.30 4.03 -11.02
C LEU A 39 8.47 3.04 -11.17
N GLU A 40 8.34 2.00 -11.98
CA GLU A 40 9.39 1.00 -12.25
C GLU A 40 10.62 1.60 -12.91
N ALA A 41 10.44 2.55 -13.81
CA ALA A 41 11.54 3.26 -14.46
C ALA A 41 12.33 4.18 -13.51
N LEU A 42 11.83 4.48 -12.31
CA LEU A 42 12.47 5.41 -11.38
C LEU A 42 13.45 4.70 -10.43
N PRO A 43 14.64 5.28 -10.16
CA PRO A 43 15.61 4.73 -9.21
C PRO A 43 15.21 5.01 -7.76
N LEU A 44 14.08 4.44 -7.32
CA LEU A 44 13.48 4.66 -6.00
C LEU A 44 14.16 3.84 -4.90
N LEU A 45 14.71 2.68 -5.28
CA LEU A 45 15.27 1.69 -4.36
C LEU A 45 16.79 1.66 -4.44
N ASP A 46 17.43 1.60 -3.28
CA ASP A 46 18.84 1.25 -3.18
C ASP A 46 19.09 -0.22 -3.56
N PRO A 47 20.33 -0.60 -3.90
CA PRO A 47 20.73 -2.01 -4.14
C PRO A 47 20.40 -2.97 -2.99
N GLN A 48 20.18 -2.43 -1.78
CA GLN A 48 19.80 -3.17 -0.57
C GLN A 48 18.27 -3.26 -0.37
N GLY A 49 17.46 -2.85 -1.36
CA GLY A 49 16.00 -2.88 -1.30
C GLY A 49 15.39 -1.84 -0.34
N ARG A 50 16.11 -0.74 -0.06
CA ARG A 50 15.66 0.33 0.84
C ARG A 50 15.13 1.50 0.04
N LEU A 51 14.07 2.15 0.53
CA LEU A 51 13.49 3.31 -0.15
C LEU A 51 14.28 4.59 0.20
N TYR A 52 14.73 5.32 -0.83
CA TYR A 52 15.47 6.55 -0.65
C TYR A 52 14.52 7.74 -0.42
N LEU A 53 14.46 8.25 0.82
CA LEU A 53 13.49 9.29 1.20
C LEU A 53 13.74 10.67 0.56
N PRO A 54 14.99 11.12 0.31
CA PRO A 54 15.21 12.42 -0.33
C PRO A 54 14.60 12.53 -1.73
N PHE A 55 14.37 11.42 -2.43
CA PHE A 55 13.65 11.42 -3.70
C PHE A 55 12.16 11.84 -3.55
N LEU A 56 11.59 11.62 -2.37
CA LEU A 56 10.21 11.95 -2.03
C LEU A 56 10.05 13.37 -1.47
N GLU A 57 11.15 14.03 -1.10
CA GLU A 57 11.13 15.40 -0.61
C GLU A 57 10.68 16.35 -1.74
N GLY A 58 9.73 17.25 -1.44
CA GLY A 58 9.18 18.20 -2.42
C GLY A 58 8.19 17.61 -3.44
N ARG A 59 7.90 16.31 -3.40
CA ARG A 59 6.90 15.67 -4.27
C ARG A 59 5.48 15.80 -3.72
N SER A 60 4.49 15.67 -4.60
CA SER A 60 3.09 15.70 -4.20
C SER A 60 2.76 14.56 -3.24
N PRO A 61 1.81 14.74 -2.30
CA PRO A 61 1.44 13.70 -1.35
C PRO A 61 0.86 12.47 -2.05
N ALA A 62 0.18 12.64 -3.19
CA ALA A 62 -0.30 11.53 -4.02
C ALA A 62 0.86 10.68 -4.56
N PHE A 63 1.91 11.32 -5.05
CA PHE A 63 3.10 10.63 -5.54
C PHE A 63 3.82 9.86 -4.44
N ARG A 64 4.00 10.47 -3.26
CA ARG A 64 4.61 9.79 -2.11
C ARG A 64 3.82 8.54 -1.70
N ARG A 65 2.49 8.62 -1.65
CA ARG A 65 1.64 7.46 -1.35
C ARG A 65 1.74 6.36 -2.41
N ALA A 66 1.79 6.70 -3.69
CA ALA A 66 1.95 5.72 -4.76
C ALA A 66 3.28 4.96 -4.63
N VAL A 67 4.37 5.68 -4.37
CA VAL A 67 5.69 5.07 -4.13
C VAL A 67 5.69 4.19 -2.88
N LEU A 68 5.12 4.66 -1.77
CA LEU A 68 5.03 3.88 -0.53
C LEU A 68 4.17 2.62 -0.72
N HIS A 69 3.03 2.74 -1.40
CA HIS A 69 2.17 1.60 -1.70
C HIS A 69 2.93 0.54 -2.51
N ARG A 70 3.64 0.95 -3.56
CA ARG A 70 4.50 0.06 -4.35
C ARG A 70 5.59 -0.59 -3.50
N PHE A 71 6.31 0.18 -2.69
CA PHE A 71 7.35 -0.33 -1.80
C PHE A 71 6.82 -1.42 -0.84
N LEU A 72 5.66 -1.18 -0.22
CA LEU A 72 5.02 -2.14 0.69
C LEU A 72 4.50 -3.38 -0.05
N LYS A 73 3.99 -3.21 -1.28
CA LYS A 73 3.56 -4.31 -2.15
C LYS A 73 4.74 -5.19 -2.56
N CYS A 74 5.87 -4.61 -2.96
CA CYS A 74 7.11 -5.35 -3.28
C CYS A 74 7.70 -6.04 -2.04
N GLY A 75 7.51 -5.46 -0.85
CA GLY A 75 7.87 -6.08 0.43
C GLY A 75 6.94 -7.21 0.89
N ALA A 76 5.99 -7.64 0.05
CA ALA A 76 5.03 -8.72 0.31
C ALA A 76 4.19 -8.53 1.60
N VAL A 77 3.87 -7.28 1.95
CA VAL A 77 3.02 -6.99 3.11
C VAL A 77 1.59 -7.52 2.86
N PRO A 78 1.07 -8.44 3.69
CA PRO A 78 -0.27 -8.97 3.51
C PRO A 78 -1.34 -7.90 3.82
N GLN A 79 -2.44 -7.93 3.08
CA GLN A 79 -3.64 -7.10 3.33
C GLN A 79 -3.33 -5.58 3.44
N LEU A 80 -2.53 -5.07 2.50
CA LEU A 80 -2.16 -3.66 2.45
C LEU A 80 -3.41 -2.75 2.40
N SER A 81 -3.57 -1.92 3.42
CA SER A 81 -4.68 -0.97 3.52
C SER A 81 -4.20 0.47 3.31
N GLU A 82 -5.06 1.33 2.77
CA GLU A 82 -4.79 2.77 2.62
C GLU A 82 -4.41 3.43 3.96
N LYS A 83 -5.04 2.99 5.07
CA LYS A 83 -4.71 3.46 6.42
C LYS A 83 -3.24 3.19 6.77
N MET A 84 -2.70 2.04 6.36
CA MET A 84 -1.30 1.68 6.59
C MET A 84 -0.38 2.56 5.77
N VAL A 85 -0.70 2.77 4.47
CA VAL A 85 0.09 3.66 3.61
C VAL A 85 0.13 5.08 4.18
N ARG A 86 -1.00 5.60 4.70
CA ARG A 86 -1.06 6.91 5.37
C ARG A 86 -0.28 6.95 6.67
N ALA A 87 -0.32 5.88 7.48
CA ALA A 87 0.48 5.78 8.69
C ALA A 87 1.98 5.77 8.39
N VAL A 88 2.41 5.07 7.31
CA VAL A 88 3.80 5.10 6.84
C VAL A 88 4.15 6.48 6.26
N GLU A 89 3.23 7.15 5.55
CA GLU A 89 3.43 8.52 5.09
C GLU A 89 3.68 9.48 6.26
N ALA A 90 2.99 9.29 7.40
CA ALA A 90 3.21 10.09 8.61
C ALA A 90 4.63 9.90 9.19
N LEU A 91 5.28 8.75 8.99
CA LEU A 91 6.67 8.54 9.41
C LEU A 91 7.67 9.39 8.61
N LEU A 92 7.28 9.89 7.43
CA LEU A 92 8.13 10.76 6.61
C LEU A 92 8.26 12.16 7.21
N ASP A 93 7.31 12.58 8.06
CA ASP A 93 7.36 13.87 8.73
C ASP A 93 8.60 13.94 9.64
N PRO A 94 9.50 14.92 9.48
CA PRO A 94 10.64 15.11 10.37
C PRO A 94 10.27 15.34 11.84
N GLN A 95 9.04 15.79 12.13
CA GLN A 95 8.54 16.01 13.49
C GLN A 95 7.85 14.77 14.09
N ALA A 96 7.76 13.66 13.35
CA ALA A 96 7.12 12.45 13.85
C ALA A 96 7.89 11.84 15.03
N LYS A 97 7.19 11.61 16.15
CA LYS A 97 7.75 10.91 17.33
C LYS A 97 8.00 9.42 17.08
N ALA A 98 7.28 8.84 16.12
CA ALA A 98 7.42 7.44 15.74
C ALA A 98 8.35 7.32 14.54
N HIS A 99 9.34 6.45 14.64
CA HIS A 99 10.27 6.12 13.55
C HIS A 99 10.15 4.65 13.10
N CYS A 100 9.28 3.89 13.75
CA CYS A 100 8.93 2.52 13.40
C CYS A 100 7.40 2.35 13.41
N LEU A 101 6.90 1.47 12.54
CA LEU A 101 5.51 1.04 12.50
C LEU A 101 5.46 -0.46 12.23
N ASP A 102 4.69 -1.14 13.07
CA ASP A 102 4.43 -2.56 12.92
C ASP A 102 3.35 -2.79 11.87
N LEU A 103 3.67 -3.62 10.88
CA LEU A 103 2.79 -4.04 9.81
C LEU A 103 2.35 -5.50 10.00
N PRO A 104 1.19 -5.88 9.44
CA PRO A 104 0.77 -7.27 9.41
C PRO A 104 1.79 -8.17 8.69
N GLY A 105 1.80 -9.45 9.04
CA GLY A 105 2.78 -10.41 8.52
C GLY A 105 4.11 -10.43 9.28
N GLY A 106 4.16 -9.84 10.48
CA GLY A 106 5.38 -9.79 11.28
C GLY A 106 6.46 -8.92 10.64
N LEU A 107 6.06 -7.88 9.90
CA LEU A 107 6.96 -6.93 9.23
C LEU A 107 6.93 -5.59 9.98
N GLN A 108 8.05 -4.89 9.99
CA GLN A 108 8.19 -3.57 10.59
C GLN A 108 8.79 -2.62 9.56
N VAL A 109 8.15 -1.48 9.38
CA VAL A 109 8.73 -0.37 8.63
C VAL A 109 9.49 0.51 9.60
N ARG A 110 10.74 0.79 9.28
CA ARG A 110 11.58 1.68 10.08
C ARG A 110 12.23 2.75 9.21
N ARG A 111 12.15 3.99 9.67
CA ARG A 111 12.90 5.11 9.08
C ARG A 111 14.25 5.23 9.77
N ARG A 112 15.34 5.12 9.01
CA ARG A 112 16.71 5.28 9.52
C ARG A 112 17.59 6.01 8.49
N HIS A 113 18.34 7.03 8.90
CA HIS A 113 19.29 7.77 8.04
C HIS A 113 18.71 8.20 6.67
N ARG A 114 17.50 8.80 6.65
CA ARG A 114 16.78 9.19 5.41
C ARG A 114 16.45 8.03 4.47
N ARG A 115 16.33 6.82 5.01
CA ARG A 115 15.90 5.61 4.28
C ARG A 115 14.72 4.96 4.99
N LEU A 116 13.84 4.34 4.22
CA LEU A 116 12.80 3.45 4.72
C LEU A 116 13.28 2.00 4.55
N GLU A 117 13.27 1.25 5.64
CA GLU A 117 13.65 -0.16 5.69
C GLU A 117 12.43 -0.98 6.09
N LEU A 118 12.20 -2.09 5.38
CA LEU A 118 11.23 -3.11 5.77
C LEU A 118 12.02 -4.27 6.40
N LEU A 119 11.72 -4.59 7.65
CA LEU A 119 12.45 -5.56 8.45
C LEU A 119 11.47 -6.56 9.07
N PRO A 120 11.84 -7.83 9.24
CA PRO A 120 11.03 -8.71 10.08
C PRO A 120 11.00 -8.17 11.52
N GLN A 121 9.82 -8.15 12.14
CA GLN A 121 9.62 -7.75 13.52
C GLN A 121 10.44 -8.66 14.42
N ARG A 122 11.44 -8.09 15.10
CA ARG A 122 12.37 -8.80 15.99
C ARG A 122 11.71 -9.37 17.26
N GLY A 123 10.38 -9.30 17.40
CA GLY A 123 9.61 -9.73 18.57
C GLY A 123 8.49 -10.74 18.31
N GLN A 124 8.25 -11.20 17.07
CA GLN A 124 7.18 -12.19 16.78
C GLN A 124 7.70 -13.59 16.39
N ALA A 125 9.01 -13.84 16.43
CA ALA A 125 9.60 -15.15 16.16
C ALA A 125 9.40 -16.20 17.28
N GLY A 126 8.40 -16.05 18.15
CA GLY A 126 8.18 -16.95 19.30
C GLY A 126 6.72 -17.17 19.74
N ALA A 127 5.72 -16.68 19.02
CA ALA A 127 4.30 -16.80 19.46
C ALA A 127 3.42 -17.59 18.48
N GLY A 128 4.00 -18.53 17.74
CA GLY A 128 3.30 -19.37 16.74
C GLY A 128 3.60 -20.87 16.84
N ALA A 129 4.00 -21.38 18.01
CA ALA A 129 4.26 -22.81 18.23
C ALA A 129 3.68 -23.29 19.58
N ALA A 130 2.37 -23.13 19.79
CA ALA A 130 1.62 -23.84 20.84
C ALA A 130 0.11 -23.75 20.60
N ALA A 131 -0.38 -24.34 19.50
CA ALA A 131 -1.80 -24.66 19.35
C ALA A 131 -1.93 -25.88 18.42
N GLY A 132 -1.84 -27.08 18.99
CA GLY A 132 -2.03 -28.33 18.27
C GLY A 132 -1.51 -29.53 19.04
N GLY A 133 -2.29 -30.02 20.00
CA GLY A 133 -1.95 -31.22 20.77
C GLY A 133 -3.07 -31.61 21.73
N ALA A 134 -4.28 -31.81 21.19
CA ALA A 134 -5.33 -32.58 21.84
C ALA A 134 -5.32 -33.99 21.23
N ALA A 135 -4.92 -34.97 22.02
CA ALA A 135 -5.35 -36.37 22.00
C ALA A 135 -4.82 -37.05 23.26
#